data_AF-A0A1G6AXT7-F1
#
_entry.id   AF-A0A1G6AXT7-F1
#
_cell.length_a   1.000
_cell.length_b   1.000
_cell.length_c   1.000
_cell.angle_alpha   90.00
_cell.angle_beta   90.00
_cell.angle_gamma   90.00
#
_symmetry.space_group_name_H-M   'P 1'
#
loop_
_entity.id
_entity.type
_entity.pdbx_description
1 polymer ?
#
loop_
_entity_poly.entity_id
_entity_poly.type
_entity_poly.pdbx_seq_one_letter_code
_entity_poly.pdbx_strand_id
1 'polypeptide(L)'
;MLFFKRRNSEDGSPVKQKIKEMKCRQISYVDTDFSELISDIKSDRRAILKLKPVNYYAVKNQYIMAHIYSNSDLSENYVFFTRVEYEKRTDKSDYFDLETDTVKKALAKVGIIL
;
A
#
# COMPACT_ATOMS: atom_id res chain seq x y z
N MET A 1 19.93 -10.85 37.52
CA MET A 1 20.04 -10.34 36.14
C MET A 1 18.87 -10.93 35.35
N LEU A 2 17.74 -10.21 35.24
CA LEU A 2 16.59 -10.69 34.48
C LEU A 2 16.81 -10.39 32.99
N PHE A 3 17.01 -11.45 32.20
CA PHE A 3 17.06 -11.38 30.75
C PHE A 3 15.64 -11.18 30.22
N PHE A 4 15.32 -9.97 29.78
CA PHE A 4 14.13 -9.71 28.98
C PHE A 4 14.29 -10.34 27.61
N LYS A 5 13.76 -11.56 27.46
CA LYS A 5 13.56 -12.21 26.17
C LYS A 5 12.51 -11.37 25.41
N ARG A 6 12.94 -10.49 24.50
CA ARG A 6 12.04 -9.83 23.54
C ARG A 6 11.29 -10.94 22.80
N ARG A 7 9.98 -11.05 23.06
CA ARG A 7 9.09 -11.84 22.22
C ARG A 7 9.05 -11.14 20.86
N ASN A 8 9.70 -11.74 19.86
CA ASN A 8 9.38 -11.48 18.47
C ASN A 8 7.87 -11.67 18.31
N SER A 9 7.16 -10.58 18.09
CA SER A 9 5.72 -10.57 17.90
C SER A 9 5.44 -10.95 16.44
N GLU A 10 5.60 -12.24 16.13
CA GLU A 10 5.33 -12.78 14.79
C GLU A 10 3.84 -13.03 14.52
N ASP A 11 2.93 -12.71 15.45
CA ASP A 11 1.49 -12.81 15.20
C ASP A 11 0.73 -11.52 15.53
N GLY A 12 0.41 -10.77 14.47
CA GLY A 12 -0.60 -9.71 14.47
C GLY A 12 -0.13 -8.34 14.93
N SER A 13 0.71 -7.64 14.17
CA SER A 13 0.87 -6.19 14.33
C SER A 13 -0.51 -5.51 14.38
N PRO A 14 -0.77 -4.52 15.26
CA PRO A 14 -2.10 -3.92 15.44
C PRO A 14 -2.77 -3.51 14.12
N VAL A 15 -1.99 -3.00 13.16
CA VAL A 15 -2.46 -2.66 11.81
C VAL A 15 -3.04 -3.87 11.07
N LYS A 16 -2.37 -5.03 11.09
CA LYS A 16 -2.87 -6.27 10.46
C LYS A 16 -4.18 -6.76 11.05
N GLN A 17 -4.48 -6.44 12.32
CA GLN A 17 -5.78 -6.75 12.92
C GLN A 17 -6.84 -5.75 12.45
N LYS A 18 -6.54 -4.45 12.49
CA LYS A 18 -7.44 -3.38 12.03
C LYS A 18 -7.89 -3.55 10.57
N ILE A 19 -6.95 -3.84 9.67
CA ILE A 19 -7.26 -3.91 8.23
C ILE A 19 -8.16 -5.09 7.83
N LYS A 20 -8.35 -6.10 8.70
CA LYS A 20 -9.21 -7.26 8.39
C LYS A 20 -10.66 -6.86 8.15
N GLU A 21 -11.12 -5.81 8.82
CA GLU A 21 -12.49 -5.29 8.74
C GLU A 21 -12.60 -4.10 7.77
N MET A 22 -11.49 -3.62 7.23
CA MET A 22 -11.44 -2.46 6.35
C MET A 22 -11.68 -2.84 4.89
N LYS A 23 -12.28 -1.93 4.13
CA LYS A 23 -12.47 -2.11 2.69
C LYS A 23 -11.13 -1.92 1.99
N CYS A 24 -10.70 -2.95 1.26
CA CYS A 24 -9.51 -2.89 0.41
C CYS A 24 -9.88 -2.46 -1.01
N ARG A 25 -9.17 -1.46 -1.53
CA ARG A 25 -9.19 -1.04 -2.94
C ARG A 25 -7.80 -1.16 -3.52
N GLN A 26 -7.70 -1.61 -4.76
CA GLN A 26 -6.42 -1.81 -5.42
C GLN A 26 -6.21 -0.80 -6.54
N ILE A 27 -4.98 -0.31 -6.66
CA ILE A 27 -4.53 0.51 -7.79
C ILE A 27 -3.25 -0.11 -8.33
N SER A 28 -3.24 -0.40 -9.63
CA SER A 28 -2.01 -0.77 -10.34
C SER A 28 -1.33 0.48 -10.87
N TYR A 29 -0.02 0.55 -10.71
CA TYR A 29 0.85 1.61 -11.19
C TYR A 29 1.92 1.04 -12.12
N VAL A 30 2.43 1.88 -13.01
CA VAL A 30 3.60 1.55 -13.82
C VAL A 30 4.75 1.10 -12.90
N ASP A 31 5.46 0.06 -13.32
CA ASP A 31 6.63 -0.43 -12.58
C ASP A 31 7.72 0.65 -12.46
N THR A 32 8.41 0.66 -11.33
CA THR A 32 9.51 1.57 -11.00
C THR A 32 10.46 0.86 -10.05
N ASP A 33 11.60 1.48 -9.71
CA ASP A 33 12.45 0.96 -8.63
C ASP A 33 11.65 0.88 -7.32
N PHE A 34 11.50 -0.35 -6.82
CA PHE A 34 10.67 -0.61 -5.64
C PHE A 34 11.31 -0.03 -4.38
N SER A 35 12.63 -0.07 -4.24
CA SER A 35 13.32 0.43 -3.05
C SER A 35 13.23 1.95 -2.97
N GLU A 36 13.40 2.64 -4.10
CA GLU A 36 13.22 4.09 -4.22
C GLU A 36 11.77 4.48 -3.89
N LEU A 37 10.78 3.78 -4.46
CA LEU A 37 9.37 4.00 -4.12
C LEU A 37 9.11 3.90 -2.62
N ILE A 38 9.63 2.85 -1.96
CA ILE A 38 9.42 2.69 -0.53
C ILE A 38 10.15 3.77 0.27
N SER A 39 11.32 4.21 -0.16
CA SER A 39 12.04 5.34 0.46
C SER A 39 11.23 6.64 0.35
N ASP A 40 10.70 6.93 -0.85
CA ASP A 40 9.89 8.11 -1.11
C ASP A 40 8.62 8.13 -0.29
N ILE A 41 7.88 7.01 -0.26
CA ILE A 41 6.68 6.87 0.57
C ILE A 41 7.03 7.03 2.05
N LYS A 42 8.17 6.48 2.50
CA LYS A 42 8.64 6.62 3.89
C LYS A 42 8.87 8.07 4.27
N SER A 43 9.43 8.86 3.35
CA SER A 43 9.70 10.29 3.54
C SER A 43 8.45 11.17 3.40
N ASP A 44 7.61 10.90 2.40
CA ASP A 44 6.39 11.65 2.10
C ASP A 44 5.30 10.72 1.55
N ARG A 45 4.23 10.53 2.32
CA ARG A 45 3.09 9.69 1.94
C ARG A 45 2.41 10.15 0.64
N ARG A 46 2.53 11.43 0.28
CA ARG A 46 1.98 12.00 -0.96
C ARG A 46 2.75 11.57 -2.20
N ALA A 47 3.91 10.92 -2.06
CA ALA A 47 4.65 10.35 -3.19
C ALA A 47 3.79 9.36 -4.00
N ILE A 48 2.79 8.70 -3.40
CA ILE A 48 1.82 7.87 -4.11
C ILE A 48 1.08 8.65 -5.22
N LEU A 49 0.85 9.95 -5.02
CA LEU A 49 0.19 10.82 -5.99
C LEU A 49 1.09 11.18 -7.19
N LYS A 50 2.37 10.86 -7.15
CA LYS A 50 3.27 11.00 -8.31
C LYS A 50 3.20 9.78 -9.23
N LEU A 51 2.71 8.65 -8.73
CA LEU A 51 2.62 7.42 -9.50
C LEU A 51 1.59 7.54 -10.64
N LYS A 52 1.95 6.91 -11.76
CA LYS A 52 1.11 6.82 -12.96
C LYS A 52 0.27 5.55 -12.89
N PRO A 53 -1.07 5.66 -12.75
CA PRO A 53 -1.93 4.49 -12.73
C PRO A 53 -1.90 3.79 -14.09
N VAL A 54 -2.09 2.47 -14.07
CA VAL A 54 -2.15 1.66 -15.27
C VAL A 54 -3.28 0.65 -15.17
N ASN A 55 -3.92 0.36 -16.30
CA ASN A 55 -4.83 -0.77 -16.36
C ASN A 55 -4.00 -2.05 -16.37
N TYR A 56 -4.27 -2.97 -15.45
CA TYR A 56 -3.52 -4.24 -15.37
C TYR A 56 -3.61 -5.07 -16.66
N TYR A 57 -4.70 -4.93 -17.44
CA TYR A 57 -4.81 -5.56 -18.75
C TYR A 57 -3.85 -4.96 -19.79
N ALA A 58 -3.37 -3.74 -19.58
CA ALA A 58 -2.44 -3.05 -20.48
C ALA A 58 -0.97 -3.36 -20.18
N VAL A 59 -0.63 -3.79 -18.96
CA VAL A 59 0.74 -4.12 -18.56
C VAL A 59 0.74 -5.46 -17.81
N LYS A 60 0.77 -6.56 -18.57
CA LYS A 60 0.69 -7.92 -18.02
C LYS A 60 1.97 -8.40 -17.32
N ASN A 61 3.12 -7.85 -17.70
CA ASN A 61 4.39 -8.46 -17.30
C ASN A 61 4.96 -7.87 -16.01
N GLN A 62 4.72 -6.59 -15.71
CA GLN A 62 5.34 -5.95 -14.55
C GLN A 62 4.60 -4.69 -14.08
N TYR A 63 4.27 -4.60 -12.79
CA TYR A 63 3.61 -3.42 -12.22
C TYR A 63 3.75 -3.36 -10.69
N ILE A 64 3.57 -2.17 -10.13
CA ILE A 64 3.38 -1.98 -8.69
C ILE A 64 1.89 -1.99 -8.36
N MET A 65 1.47 -2.83 -7.42
CA MET A 65 0.11 -2.85 -6.91
C MET A 65 0.06 -2.24 -5.51
N ALA A 66 -0.73 -1.18 -5.35
CA ALA A 66 -1.07 -0.62 -4.05
C ALA A 66 -2.39 -1.21 -3.56
N HIS A 67 -2.40 -1.65 -2.31
CA HIS A 67 -3.59 -2.14 -1.62
C HIS A 67 -3.95 -1.14 -0.54
N ILE A 68 -4.99 -0.36 -0.78
CA ILE A 68 -5.45 0.73 0.09
C ILE A 68 -6.62 0.21 0.93
N TYR A 69 -6.41 0.13 2.24
CA TYR A 69 -7.40 -0.23 3.23
C TYR A 69 -7.95 1.04 3.85
N SER A 70 -9.28 1.19 3.85
CA SER A 70 -9.96 2.29 4.53
C SER A 70 -11.10 1.77 5.37
N ASN A 71 -11.33 2.39 6.53
CA ASN A 71 -12.59 2.23 7.24
C ASN A 71 -13.73 2.96 6.50
N SER A 72 -14.95 2.82 6.98
CA SER A 72 -16.15 3.30 6.29
C SER A 72 -16.18 4.82 6.09
N ASP A 73 -15.64 5.59 7.02
CA ASP A 73 -15.60 7.06 7.00
C ASP A 73 -14.27 7.64 6.48
N LEU A 74 -13.31 6.77 6.10
CA LEU A 74 -11.96 7.13 5.65
C LEU A 74 -11.11 7.89 6.69
N SER A 75 -11.47 7.82 7.98
CA SER A 75 -10.67 8.44 9.05
C SER A 75 -9.37 7.68 9.31
N GLU A 76 -9.35 6.37 9.05
CA GLU A 76 -8.14 5.54 9.09
C GLU A 76 -7.89 4.92 7.71
N ASN A 77 -6.67 5.11 7.19
CA ASN A 77 -6.28 4.54 5.92
C ASN A 77 -4.86 3.98 5.97
N TYR A 78 -4.67 2.84 5.32
CA TYR A 78 -3.37 2.18 5.20
C TYR A 78 -3.13 1.76 3.77
N VAL A 79 -1.88 1.79 3.33
CA VAL A 79 -1.43 1.23 2.05
C VAL A 79 -0.30 0.24 2.27
N PHE A 80 -0.32 -0.86 1.53
CA PHE A 80 0.89 -1.64 1.29
C PHE A 80 1.08 -1.85 -0.20
N PHE A 81 2.34 -1.97 -0.62
CA PHE A 81 2.73 -2.16 -2.00
C PHE A 81 3.26 -3.57 -2.23
N THR A 82 2.96 -4.11 -3.40
CA THR A 82 3.60 -5.32 -3.93
C THR A 82 4.06 -5.07 -5.34
N ARG A 83 5.28 -5.48 -5.68
CA ARG A 83 5.70 -5.60 -7.06
C ARG A 83 5.23 -6.94 -7.61
N VAL A 84 4.61 -6.90 -8.78
CA VAL A 84 4.18 -8.10 -9.51
C VAL A 84 4.98 -8.17 -10.80
N GLU A 85 5.61 -9.32 -11.03
CA GLU A 85 6.36 -9.63 -12.24
C GLU A 85 5.90 -11.00 -12.75
N TYR A 86 5.43 -11.08 -14.01
CA TYR A 86 4.87 -12.29 -14.61
C TYR A 86 3.88 -13.02 -13.68
N GLU A 87 2.91 -12.28 -13.15
CA GLU A 87 1.88 -12.73 -12.19
C GLU A 87 2.40 -13.19 -10.82
N LYS A 88 3.71 -13.15 -10.58
CA LYS A 88 4.33 -13.49 -9.30
C LYS A 88 4.59 -12.22 -8.49
N ARG A 89 4.31 -12.28 -7.18
CA ARG A 89 4.70 -11.21 -6.26
C ARG A 89 6.18 -11.37 -5.92
N THR A 90 7.00 -10.41 -6.34
CA THR A 90 8.46 -10.45 -6.13
C THR A 90 8.86 -9.66 -4.89
N ASP A 91 8.18 -8.55 -4.63
CA ASP A 91 8.50 -7.64 -3.55
C ASP A 91 7.24 -7.22 -2.79
N LYS A 92 7.43 -6.87 -1.52
CA LYS A 92 6.36 -6.40 -0.64
C LYS A 92 6.88 -5.37 0.34
N SER A 93 6.09 -4.33 0.59
CA SER A 93 6.39 -3.32 1.62
C SER A 93 5.71 -3.62 2.96
N ASP A 94 6.11 -2.85 3.97
CA ASP A 94 5.32 -2.64 5.18
C ASP A 94 4.01 -1.89 4.88
N TYR A 95 3.17 -1.74 5.89
CA TYR A 95 2.00 -0.87 5.83
C TYR A 95 2.38 0.57 6.17
N PHE A 96 1.88 1.52 5.38
CA PHE A 96 2.02 2.95 5.61
C PHE A 96 0.64 3.56 5.84
N ASP A 97 0.54 4.45 6.81
CA ASP A 97 -0.61 5.31 7.01
C ASP A 97 -0.75 6.31 5.85
N LEU A 98 -1.99 6.60 5.44
CA LEU A 98 -2.28 7.62 4.44
C LEU A 98 -3.31 8.63 4.97
N GLU A 99 -3.08 9.90 4.69
CA GLU A 99 -4.08 10.95 4.91
C GLU A 99 -5.31 10.74 4.00
N THR A 100 -6.50 11.06 4.51
CA THR A 100 -7.76 10.93 3.78
C THR A 100 -7.74 11.65 2.42
N ASP A 101 -7.18 12.86 2.36
CA ASP A 101 -7.06 13.63 1.11
C ASP A 101 -6.16 12.92 0.08
N THR A 102 -5.06 12.30 0.55
CA THR A 102 -4.15 11.51 -0.30
C THR A 102 -4.87 10.30 -0.88
N VAL A 103 -5.66 9.58 -0.06
CA VAL A 103 -6.45 8.42 -0.52
C VAL A 103 -7.49 8.83 -1.56
N LYS A 104 -8.24 9.90 -1.29
CA LYS A 104 -9.26 10.42 -2.22
C LYS A 104 -8.64 10.79 -3.56
N LYS A 105 -7.52 11.52 -3.55
CA LYS A 105 -6.80 11.90 -4.78
C LYS A 105 -6.25 10.69 -5.53
N ALA A 106 -5.68 9.71 -4.83
CA ALA A 106 -5.15 8.49 -5.45
C ALA A 106 -6.27 7.68 -6.12
N LEU A 107 -7.42 7.50 -5.46
CA LEU A 107 -8.55 6.76 -5.99
C LEU A 107 -9.25 7.50 -7.15
N ALA A 108 -9.35 8.83 -7.08
CA ALA A 108 -9.90 9.64 -8.16
C ALA A 108 -9.12 9.46 -9.48
N LYS A 109 -7.80 9.25 -9.42
CA LYS A 109 -6.98 8.97 -10.62
C LYS A 109 -7.39 7.72 -11.39
N VAL A 110 -8.08 6.79 -10.74
CA VAL A 110 -8.61 5.57 -11.36
C VAL A 110 -10.14 5.57 -11.46
N GLY A 111 -10.77 6.75 -11.37
CA GLY A 111 -12.21 6.92 -11.52
C GLY A 111 -13.05 6.44 -10.33
N ILE A 112 -12.42 6.15 -9.18
CA ILE A 112 -13.13 5.80 -7.95
C ILE A 112 -13.38 7.09 -7.16
N ILE A 113 -14.63 7.53 -7.12
CA ILE A 113 -15.08 8.69 -6.35
C ILE A 113 -15.72 8.17 -5.06
N LEU A 114 -15.33 8.76 -3.92
CA LEU A 114 -15.76 8.37 -2.57
C LEU A 114 -16.52 9.48 -1.86
#